data_AF-A0A3C0G306-F1
#
_entry.id   AF-A0A3C0G306-F1
#
_cell.length_a   1.000
_cell.length_b   1.000
_cell.length_c   1.000
_cell.angle_alpha   90.00
_cell.angle_beta   90.00
_cell.angle_gamma   90.00
#
_symmetry.space_group_name_H-M   'P 1'
#
loop_
_entity.id
_entity.type
_entity.pdbx_description
1 polymer ?
#
loop_
_entity_poly.entity_id
_entity_poly.type
_entity_poly.pdbx_seq_one_letter_code
_entity_poly.pdbx_strand_id
1 'polypeptide(L)'
;MQKAFRLAEKSVDPDHRGYFFGEVLYFDKPEIEDNKFVFKPNMVKYKVNKDSEMGKKINKSNVGIVLHLKKDVETLENQPLNFDGMSPDPDILFFGKTFIEKPVAVNDDEIEAIINLVEQNMSKLDEFFNAGRQKKLGISDLPSLFYGYLNSKVDTGLESLGEDFNDWLVSKGSVSDGKKLNVKNYISENLETYTLIWDVVTRIMQIKDGIIGSIDTQGGLPFSQSLGGEEVGEGYVLSDDGKLIKLVDRSKFTKANRAAVREQGELDPDYEDDLSDQIDDIEDAETHVFIPGGFKPPHKGHLSLLLQAVKEYPDAIVHITSGPTKRTAGDLEVSAEQAKQVWEKYIKAYGINNKVELDYFDRFKTNRKKKDGSVITSSSPFLRIGLRMENEITPTSKIVAVSSEDEHINFVKNAVDYLNDNKGKDFEFEPLKAGKIEVEPGVKFSATQMRKAISEGDFDTFKTFMPEKLSDDETKEIFEMLGGVMGEASVAANVAGYPLPFTSGKKRREQTIYKEQLRQVIRHLVNKERNNMLNEEKQLRELIRQIIKEQDTPTKSTGLNKLIQALKIILPTVENGYKSLTTDKEQRDSFKQHYLKAIIDTLSPQDAIRSASGG
;
A
#
# COMPACT_ATOMS: atom_id res chain seq x y z
N MET A 1 -39.51 -1.16 13.07
CA MET A 1 -38.20 -0.85 13.72
C MET A 1 -38.04 -1.42 15.13
N GLN A 2 -38.85 -1.05 16.14
CA GLN A 2 -38.71 -1.56 17.52
C GLN A 2 -38.74 -3.11 17.64
N LYS A 3 -39.59 -3.79 16.85
CA LYS A 3 -39.63 -5.26 16.76
C LYS A 3 -38.29 -5.84 16.28
N ALA A 4 -37.75 -5.30 15.18
CA ALA A 4 -36.47 -5.74 14.62
C ALA A 4 -35.32 -5.52 15.61
N PHE A 5 -35.27 -4.37 16.28
CA PHE A 5 -34.26 -4.08 17.31
C PHE A 5 -34.28 -5.13 18.43
N ARG A 6 -35.46 -5.41 19.02
CA ARG A 6 -35.58 -6.39 20.10
C ARG A 6 -35.19 -7.80 19.67
N LEU A 7 -35.55 -8.21 18.45
CA LEU A 7 -35.17 -9.52 17.93
C LEU A 7 -33.66 -9.60 17.64
N ALA A 8 -33.07 -8.53 17.11
CA ALA A 8 -31.64 -8.46 16.87
C ALA A 8 -30.84 -8.48 18.18
N GLU A 9 -31.23 -7.67 19.17
CA GLU A 9 -30.62 -7.63 20.51
C GLU A 9 -30.65 -9.01 21.18
N LYS A 10 -31.81 -9.70 21.13
CA LYS A 10 -31.97 -11.05 21.67
C LYS A 10 -31.08 -12.09 20.95
N SER A 11 -30.73 -11.84 19.69
CA SER A 11 -29.96 -12.77 18.86
C SER A 11 -28.44 -12.57 18.98
N VAL A 12 -27.98 -11.56 19.72
CA VAL A 12 -26.56 -11.35 20.01
C VAL A 12 -26.25 -11.90 21.40
N ASP A 13 -25.20 -12.69 21.51
CA ASP A 13 -24.82 -13.32 22.77
C ASP A 13 -24.39 -12.24 23.79
N PRO A 14 -24.81 -12.31 25.07
CA PRO A 14 -24.55 -11.26 26.06
C PRO A 14 -23.06 -10.95 26.32
N ASP A 15 -22.19 -11.93 26.06
CA ASP A 15 -20.74 -11.83 26.23
C ASP A 15 -20.00 -11.50 24.93
N HIS A 16 -20.72 -11.35 23.80
CA HIS A 16 -20.12 -10.91 22.54
C HIS A 16 -19.41 -9.56 22.72
N ARG A 17 -18.26 -9.40 22.04
CA ARG A 17 -17.47 -8.18 21.97
C ARG A 17 -17.24 -7.85 20.51
N GLY A 18 -17.63 -6.64 20.11
CA GLY A 18 -17.62 -6.20 18.73
C GLY A 18 -19.01 -5.77 18.25
N TYR A 19 -19.10 -5.44 16.97
CA TYR A 19 -20.33 -5.01 16.32
C TYR A 19 -20.60 -5.84 15.08
N PHE A 20 -21.88 -6.17 14.84
CA PHE A 20 -22.35 -6.67 13.55
C PHE A 20 -22.90 -5.51 12.74
N PHE A 21 -22.42 -5.35 11.51
CA PHE A 21 -22.89 -4.30 10.61
C PHE A 21 -23.75 -4.88 9.49
N GLY A 22 -24.93 -4.29 9.28
CA GLY A 22 -25.93 -4.85 8.39
C GLY A 22 -27.13 -3.94 8.14
N GLU A 23 -27.96 -4.35 7.20
CA GLU A 23 -29.15 -3.63 6.75
C GLU A 23 -30.40 -4.51 6.87
N VAL A 24 -31.53 -3.91 7.20
CA VAL A 24 -32.80 -4.64 7.32
C VAL A 24 -33.40 -4.84 5.93
N LEU A 25 -33.62 -6.09 5.54
CA LEU A 25 -34.26 -6.45 4.27
C LEU A 25 -35.80 -6.37 4.34
N TYR A 26 -36.38 -6.76 5.47
CA TYR A 26 -37.82 -6.69 5.71
C TYR A 26 -38.14 -6.64 7.21
N PHE A 27 -39.12 -5.80 7.57
CA PHE A 27 -39.59 -5.64 8.96
C PHE A 27 -40.73 -6.60 9.34
N ASP A 28 -41.39 -7.18 8.34
CA ASP A 28 -42.45 -8.15 8.45
C ASP A 28 -42.25 -9.24 7.39
N LYS A 29 -42.85 -10.42 7.62
CA LYS A 29 -42.71 -11.55 6.72
C LYS A 29 -43.15 -11.13 5.30
N PRO A 30 -42.31 -11.35 4.27
CA PRO A 30 -42.64 -11.00 2.90
C PRO A 30 -43.94 -11.67 2.42
N GLU A 31 -44.67 -10.98 1.55
CA GLU A 31 -45.85 -11.54 0.90
C GLU A 31 -45.43 -12.61 -0.13
N ILE A 32 -46.38 -13.47 -0.50
CA ILE A 32 -46.16 -14.52 -1.49
C ILE A 32 -46.89 -14.15 -2.78
N GLU A 33 -46.14 -13.99 -3.86
CA GLU A 33 -46.64 -13.82 -5.23
C GLU A 33 -46.04 -14.94 -6.09
N ASP A 34 -46.85 -15.63 -6.89
CA ASP A 34 -46.40 -16.71 -7.79
C ASP A 34 -45.50 -17.78 -7.12
N ASN A 35 -45.88 -18.21 -5.92
CA ASN A 35 -45.13 -19.15 -5.07
C ASN A 35 -43.70 -18.67 -4.68
N LYS A 36 -43.46 -17.35 -4.70
CA LYS A 36 -42.21 -16.73 -4.28
C LYS A 36 -42.48 -15.68 -3.20
N PHE A 37 -41.64 -15.65 -2.17
CA PHE A 37 -41.58 -14.51 -1.25
C PHE A 37 -41.07 -13.29 -2.00
N VAL A 38 -41.78 -12.16 -1.88
CA VAL A 38 -41.44 -10.91 -2.57
C VAL A 38 -41.23 -9.79 -1.56
N PHE A 39 -40.07 -9.15 -1.62
CA PHE A 39 -39.75 -7.98 -0.79
C PHE A 39 -38.85 -7.01 -1.56
N LYS A 40 -38.92 -5.74 -1.18
CA LYS A 40 -38.22 -4.64 -1.85
C LYS A 40 -37.63 -3.72 -0.77
N PRO A 41 -36.40 -3.98 -0.28
CA PRO A 41 -35.81 -3.23 0.82
C PRO A 41 -35.47 -1.79 0.40
N ASN A 42 -35.04 -1.63 -0.84
CA ASN A 42 -34.76 -0.32 -1.44
C ASN A 42 -35.40 -0.25 -2.84
N MET A 43 -34.60 -0.08 -3.90
CA MET A 43 -35.10 -0.01 -5.27
C MET A 43 -35.26 -1.38 -5.93
N VAL A 44 -34.41 -2.35 -5.58
CA VAL A 44 -34.45 -3.69 -6.18
C VAL A 44 -35.48 -4.56 -5.46
N LYS A 45 -36.31 -5.22 -6.27
CA LYS A 45 -37.28 -6.23 -5.80
C LYS A 45 -36.65 -7.60 -5.87
N TYR A 46 -36.66 -8.29 -4.74
CA TYR A 46 -36.15 -9.64 -4.58
C TYR A 46 -37.31 -10.64 -4.59
N LYS A 47 -37.10 -11.79 -5.25
CA LYS A 47 -38.04 -12.92 -5.22
C LYS A 47 -37.31 -14.20 -4.81
N VAL A 48 -37.84 -14.89 -3.81
CA VAL A 48 -37.27 -16.15 -3.28
C VAL A 48 -38.31 -17.25 -3.40
N ASN A 49 -37.98 -18.36 -4.07
CA ASN A 49 -38.91 -19.50 -4.15
C ASN A 49 -39.25 -20.00 -2.74
N LYS A 50 -40.55 -20.05 -2.42
CA LYS A 50 -41.07 -20.46 -1.10
C LYS A 50 -40.54 -21.83 -0.68
N ASP A 51 -40.39 -22.75 -1.64
CA ASP A 51 -40.02 -24.14 -1.40
C ASP A 51 -38.49 -24.35 -1.31
N SER A 52 -37.70 -23.32 -1.62
CA SER A 52 -36.24 -23.35 -1.45
C SER A 52 -35.84 -23.37 0.02
N GLU A 53 -34.60 -23.79 0.32
CA GLU A 53 -34.07 -23.73 1.70
C GLU A 53 -34.10 -22.31 2.27
N MET A 54 -33.82 -21.30 1.44
CA MET A 54 -33.95 -19.89 1.82
C MET A 54 -35.41 -19.52 2.10
N GLY A 55 -36.34 -19.92 1.22
CA GLY A 55 -37.77 -19.68 1.37
C GLY A 55 -38.34 -20.29 2.66
N LYS A 56 -37.91 -21.51 3.02
CA LYS A 56 -38.31 -22.15 4.29
C LYS A 56 -37.83 -21.36 5.52
N LYS A 57 -36.65 -20.74 5.46
CA LYS A 57 -36.14 -19.86 6.53
C LYS A 57 -36.93 -18.56 6.58
N ILE A 58 -37.17 -17.92 5.44
CA ILE A 58 -38.00 -16.70 5.35
C ILE A 58 -39.40 -16.95 5.92
N ASN A 59 -40.01 -18.10 5.60
CA ASN A 59 -41.34 -18.48 6.09
C ASN A 59 -41.43 -18.59 7.62
N LYS A 60 -40.32 -18.87 8.31
CA LYS A 60 -40.26 -18.90 9.78
C LYS A 60 -40.00 -17.52 10.38
N SER A 61 -39.25 -16.68 9.67
CA SER A 61 -38.88 -15.34 10.11
C SER A 61 -39.99 -14.30 9.93
N ASN A 62 -39.96 -13.30 10.81
CA ASN A 62 -40.74 -12.08 10.70
C ASN A 62 -39.86 -10.88 10.35
N VAL A 63 -38.56 -10.94 10.64
CA VAL A 63 -37.58 -9.90 10.32
C VAL A 63 -36.42 -10.52 9.55
N GLY A 64 -35.91 -9.82 8.55
CA GLY A 64 -34.75 -10.24 7.77
C GLY A 64 -33.68 -9.15 7.80
N ILE A 65 -32.43 -9.50 8.11
CA ILE A 65 -31.29 -8.58 8.17
C ILE A 65 -30.13 -9.17 7.38
N VAL A 66 -29.56 -8.43 6.43
CA VAL A 66 -28.30 -8.80 5.80
C VAL A 66 -27.14 -8.28 6.63
N LEU A 67 -26.20 -9.15 6.99
CA LEU A 67 -24.96 -8.76 7.66
C LEU A 67 -23.83 -8.69 6.64
N HIS A 68 -23.05 -7.62 6.67
CA HIS A 68 -21.94 -7.39 5.73
C HIS A 68 -20.59 -7.75 6.32
N LEU A 69 -20.36 -7.37 7.59
CA LEU A 69 -19.08 -7.50 8.28
C LEU A 69 -19.25 -7.47 9.80
N LYS A 70 -18.16 -7.82 10.50
CA LYS A 70 -17.97 -7.54 11.92
C LYS A 70 -17.00 -6.39 12.11
N LYS A 71 -17.10 -5.68 13.23
CA LYS A 71 -16.08 -4.74 13.68
C LYS A 71 -15.56 -5.11 15.05
N ASP A 72 -14.25 -4.97 15.22
CA ASP A 72 -13.63 -5.05 16.54
C ASP A 72 -14.10 -3.89 17.43
N VAL A 73 -14.22 -4.12 18.73
CA VAL A 73 -14.70 -3.11 19.67
C VAL A 73 -13.62 -2.09 20.07
N GLU A 74 -12.35 -2.49 20.03
CA GLU A 74 -11.21 -1.66 20.43
C GLU A 74 -10.60 -0.94 19.22
N THR A 75 -10.38 -1.65 18.12
CA THR A 75 -9.71 -1.10 16.93
C THR A 75 -10.69 -0.53 15.90
N LEU A 76 -11.98 -0.89 15.98
CA LEU A 76 -13.01 -0.60 14.96
C LEU A 76 -12.70 -1.13 13.55
N GLU A 77 -11.68 -1.99 13.43
CA GLU A 77 -11.28 -2.59 12.16
C GLU A 77 -12.35 -3.57 11.66
N ASN A 78 -12.49 -3.64 10.34
CA ASN A 78 -13.39 -4.59 9.68
C ASN A 78 -12.84 -6.01 9.79
N GLN A 79 -13.67 -6.93 10.25
CA GLN A 79 -13.37 -8.35 10.38
C GLN A 79 -14.26 -9.16 9.42
N PRO A 80 -13.78 -10.31 8.91
CA PRO A 80 -14.59 -11.23 8.12
C PRO A 80 -15.89 -11.59 8.84
N LEU A 81 -17.01 -11.58 8.11
CA LEU A 81 -18.29 -11.97 8.69
C LEU A 81 -18.29 -13.46 9.02
N ASN A 82 -18.50 -13.76 10.30
CA ASN A 82 -18.97 -15.05 10.76
C ASN A 82 -20.10 -14.82 11.78
N PHE A 83 -20.87 -15.85 12.12
CA PHE A 83 -22.02 -15.70 13.03
C PHE A 83 -21.66 -16.00 14.50
N ASP A 84 -20.37 -16.08 14.85
CA ASP A 84 -19.94 -16.34 16.22
C ASP A 84 -20.41 -15.22 17.16
N GLY A 85 -20.94 -15.56 18.34
CA GLY A 85 -21.55 -14.57 19.22
C GLY A 85 -22.98 -14.19 18.83
N MET A 86 -23.63 -14.99 17.97
CA MET A 86 -25.06 -14.89 17.71
C MET A 86 -25.78 -16.19 18.04
N SER A 87 -26.92 -16.04 18.70
CA SER A 87 -27.86 -17.13 18.98
C SER A 87 -28.98 -17.17 17.94
N PRO A 88 -29.22 -18.30 17.25
CA PRO A 88 -30.31 -18.40 16.28
C PRO A 88 -31.69 -18.17 16.91
N ASP A 89 -32.51 -17.32 16.30
CA ASP A 89 -33.91 -17.12 16.66
C ASP A 89 -34.78 -17.28 15.38
N PRO A 90 -35.79 -18.16 15.37
CA PRO A 90 -36.59 -18.39 14.16
C PRO A 90 -37.37 -17.16 13.68
N ASP A 91 -37.67 -16.18 14.55
CA ASP A 91 -38.40 -14.96 14.21
C ASP A 91 -37.53 -13.92 13.47
N ILE A 92 -36.21 -14.09 13.44
CA ILE A 92 -35.28 -13.21 12.73
C ILE A 92 -34.27 -14.02 11.91
N LEU A 93 -34.19 -13.70 10.62
CA LEU A 93 -33.26 -14.32 9.71
C LEU A 93 -32.10 -13.36 9.42
N PHE A 94 -30.89 -13.77 9.77
CA PHE A 94 -29.67 -13.11 9.36
C PHE A 94 -29.15 -13.73 8.05
N PHE A 95 -29.04 -12.91 7.01
CA PHE A 95 -28.46 -13.27 5.73
C PHE A 95 -26.97 -12.97 5.76
N GLY A 96 -26.15 -13.95 5.40
CA GLY A 96 -24.73 -13.74 5.14
C GLY A 96 -24.46 -13.45 3.66
N LYS A 97 -23.17 -13.38 3.31
CA LYS A 97 -22.74 -13.34 1.91
C LYS A 97 -23.21 -14.61 1.19
N THR A 98 -23.90 -14.43 0.07
CA THR A 98 -24.22 -15.53 -0.84
C THR A 98 -23.09 -15.65 -1.84
N PHE A 99 -22.49 -16.83 -1.95
CA PHE A 99 -21.42 -17.09 -2.90
C PHE A 99 -21.97 -17.80 -4.13
N ILE A 100 -21.47 -17.40 -5.30
CA ILE A 100 -21.69 -18.15 -6.53
C ILE A 100 -20.73 -19.33 -6.50
N GLU A 101 -21.26 -20.54 -6.30
CA GLU A 101 -20.45 -21.74 -6.20
C GLU A 101 -19.97 -22.26 -7.55
N LYS A 102 -20.66 -21.86 -8.63
CA LYS A 102 -20.31 -22.28 -9.99
C LYS A 102 -19.23 -21.36 -10.56
N PRO A 103 -18.16 -21.91 -11.17
CA PRO A 103 -17.20 -21.10 -11.91
C PRO A 103 -17.89 -20.33 -13.03
N VAL A 104 -17.52 -19.06 -13.16
CA VAL A 104 -18.01 -18.16 -14.22
C VAL A 104 -17.01 -18.17 -15.36
N ALA A 105 -17.50 -18.25 -16.59
CA ALA A 105 -16.64 -18.12 -17.77
C ALA A 105 -16.19 -16.66 -17.92
N VAL A 106 -14.90 -16.47 -18.17
CA VAL A 106 -14.28 -15.16 -18.41
C VAL A 106 -13.61 -15.20 -19.77
N ASN A 107 -13.62 -14.07 -20.49
CA ASN A 107 -12.94 -13.96 -21.77
C ASN A 107 -11.47 -13.60 -21.55
N ASP A 108 -10.65 -14.61 -21.24
CA ASP A 108 -9.24 -14.45 -20.91
C ASP A 108 -8.44 -13.84 -22.08
N ASP A 109 -8.76 -14.22 -23.32
CA ASP A 109 -8.11 -13.70 -24.54
C ASP A 109 -8.30 -12.18 -24.66
N GLU A 110 -9.51 -11.70 -24.37
CA GLU A 110 -9.83 -10.26 -24.42
C GLU A 110 -9.16 -9.49 -23.28
N ILE A 111 -9.08 -10.08 -22.07
CA ILE A 111 -8.33 -9.51 -20.95
C ILE A 111 -6.85 -9.34 -21.32
N GLU A 112 -6.22 -10.40 -21.84
CA GLU A 112 -4.83 -10.36 -22.27
C GLU A 112 -4.61 -9.33 -23.38
N ALA A 113 -5.55 -9.21 -24.32
CA ALA A 113 -5.49 -8.19 -25.36
C ALA A 113 -5.60 -6.75 -24.81
N ILE A 114 -6.39 -6.50 -23.77
CA ILE A 114 -6.43 -5.18 -23.09
C ILE A 114 -5.14 -4.91 -22.34
N ILE A 115 -4.62 -5.89 -21.59
CA ILE A 115 -3.37 -5.76 -20.84
C ILE A 115 -2.24 -5.38 -21.80
N ASN A 116 -2.07 -6.15 -22.88
CA ASN A 116 -1.07 -5.89 -23.90
C ASN A 116 -1.24 -4.50 -24.54
N LEU A 117 -2.48 -4.09 -24.81
CA LEU A 117 -2.78 -2.77 -25.38
C LEU A 117 -2.34 -1.64 -24.45
N VAL A 118 -2.59 -1.76 -23.14
CA VAL A 118 -2.15 -0.79 -22.12
C VAL A 118 -0.64 -0.81 -21.96
N GLU A 119 -0.02 -1.97 -21.83
CA GLU A 119 1.44 -2.12 -21.64
C GLU A 119 2.23 -1.50 -22.81
N GLN A 120 1.79 -1.74 -24.05
CA GLN A 120 2.42 -1.18 -25.24
C GLN A 120 2.33 0.35 -25.32
N ASN A 121 1.37 0.96 -24.62
CA ASN A 121 1.09 2.38 -24.67
C ASN A 121 1.31 3.09 -23.32
N MET A 122 1.88 2.41 -22.32
CA MET A 122 2.01 2.89 -20.94
C MET A 122 2.64 4.28 -20.87
N SER A 123 3.78 4.49 -21.54
CA SER A 123 4.45 5.80 -21.55
C SER A 123 3.61 6.92 -22.15
N LYS A 124 2.76 6.63 -23.15
CA LYS A 124 1.85 7.64 -23.74
C LYS A 124 0.69 7.95 -22.79
N LEU A 125 0.16 6.93 -22.12
CA LEU A 125 -0.90 7.06 -21.12
C LEU A 125 -0.41 7.86 -19.90
N ASP A 126 0.78 7.55 -19.39
CA ASP A 126 1.41 8.27 -18.27
C ASP A 126 1.64 9.75 -18.60
N GLU A 127 2.07 10.04 -19.83
CA GLU A 127 2.27 11.42 -20.29
C GLU A 127 0.93 12.16 -20.49
N PHE A 128 -0.12 11.45 -20.91
CA PHE A 128 -1.48 12.00 -21.04
C PHE A 128 -2.11 12.32 -19.68
N PHE A 129 -1.87 11.48 -18.68
CA PHE A 129 -2.37 11.66 -17.31
C PHE A 129 -1.36 12.34 -16.38
N ASN A 130 -0.32 12.95 -16.92
CA ASN A 130 0.68 13.63 -16.11
C ASN A 130 0.08 14.86 -15.40
N ALA A 131 -0.14 14.75 -14.09
CA ALA A 131 -0.74 15.81 -13.27
C ALA A 131 0.00 17.16 -13.39
N GLY A 132 1.34 17.13 -13.43
CA GLY A 132 2.16 18.33 -13.58
C GLY A 132 1.94 19.04 -14.92
N ARG A 133 1.77 18.30 -16.01
CA ARG A 133 1.46 18.83 -17.33
C ARG A 133 0.03 19.37 -17.39
N GLN A 134 -0.94 18.60 -16.90
CA GLN A 134 -2.34 19.02 -16.87
C GLN A 134 -2.54 20.31 -16.07
N LYS A 135 -1.89 20.44 -14.91
CA LYS A 135 -1.90 21.65 -14.09
C LYS A 135 -1.34 22.87 -14.83
N LYS A 136 -0.23 22.72 -15.56
CA LYS A 136 0.35 23.81 -16.37
C LYS A 136 -0.57 24.26 -17.50
N LEU A 137 -1.37 23.33 -18.03
CA LEU A 137 -2.35 23.58 -19.08
C LEU A 137 -3.71 24.05 -18.53
N GLY A 138 -3.89 24.11 -17.20
CA GLY A 138 -5.13 24.51 -16.56
C GLY A 138 -6.27 23.49 -16.69
N ILE A 139 -5.94 22.20 -16.79
CA ILE A 139 -6.87 21.08 -17.03
C ILE A 139 -6.66 19.92 -16.04
N SER A 140 -6.28 20.21 -14.80
CA SER A 140 -5.95 19.20 -13.78
C SER A 140 -7.12 18.28 -13.40
N ASP A 141 -8.36 18.68 -13.67
CA ASP A 141 -9.59 17.90 -13.47
C ASP A 141 -10.03 17.17 -14.74
N LEU A 142 -9.17 17.03 -15.75
CA LEU A 142 -9.48 16.26 -16.96
C LEU A 142 -9.98 14.84 -16.65
N PRO A 143 -9.41 14.08 -15.68
CA PRO A 143 -9.95 12.79 -15.28
C PRO A 143 -11.40 12.88 -14.79
N SER A 144 -11.73 13.88 -13.97
CA SER A 144 -13.08 14.12 -13.46
C SER A 144 -14.05 14.47 -14.59
N LEU A 145 -13.61 15.26 -15.58
CA LEU A 145 -14.42 15.55 -16.76
C LEU A 145 -14.72 14.29 -17.58
N PHE A 146 -13.75 13.38 -17.75
CA PHE A 146 -14.00 12.09 -18.42
C PHE A 146 -14.99 11.22 -17.66
N TYR A 147 -14.88 11.20 -16.33
CA TYR A 147 -15.83 10.46 -15.50
C TYR A 147 -17.24 11.05 -15.58
N GLY A 148 -17.38 12.37 -15.41
CA GLY A 148 -18.66 13.08 -15.54
C GLY A 148 -19.30 12.83 -16.90
N TYR A 149 -18.50 12.83 -17.96
CA TYR A 149 -18.95 12.45 -19.30
C TYR A 149 -19.44 10.99 -19.34
N LEU A 150 -18.64 10.02 -18.90
CA LEU A 150 -19.03 8.60 -18.89
C LEU A 150 -20.35 8.38 -18.12
N ASN A 151 -20.51 9.06 -16.99
CA ASN A 151 -21.74 9.00 -16.20
C ASN A 151 -22.94 9.62 -16.92
N SER A 152 -22.76 10.72 -17.65
CA SER A 152 -23.82 11.30 -18.48
C SER A 152 -24.26 10.36 -19.61
N LYS A 153 -23.33 9.54 -20.13
CA LYS A 153 -23.58 8.56 -21.19
C LYS A 153 -24.40 7.36 -20.71
N VAL A 154 -24.48 7.09 -19.41
CA VAL A 154 -25.39 6.06 -18.86
C VAL A 154 -26.85 6.32 -19.27
N ASP A 155 -27.23 7.59 -19.38
CA ASP A 155 -28.60 7.98 -19.70
C ASP A 155 -28.88 8.02 -21.20
N THR A 156 -27.89 8.43 -22.00
CA THR A 156 -28.03 8.67 -23.45
C THR A 156 -27.53 7.53 -24.32
N GLY A 157 -26.78 6.56 -23.76
CA GLY A 157 -26.22 5.40 -24.44
C GLY A 157 -24.71 5.31 -24.25
N LEU A 158 -24.21 4.10 -24.04
CA LEU A 158 -22.79 3.79 -23.79
C LEU A 158 -22.04 3.36 -25.05
N GLU A 159 -22.62 3.62 -26.23
CA GLU A 159 -21.98 3.39 -27.52
C GLU A 159 -21.15 4.61 -27.93
N SER A 160 -20.08 4.38 -28.71
CA SER A 160 -19.20 5.44 -29.25
C SER A 160 -18.64 6.39 -28.19
N LEU A 161 -18.24 5.86 -27.03
CA LEU A 161 -17.65 6.66 -25.95
C LEU A 161 -16.44 7.45 -26.46
N GLY A 162 -16.39 8.72 -26.11
CA GLY A 162 -15.33 9.65 -26.47
C GLY A 162 -15.59 10.47 -27.73
N GLU A 163 -16.44 10.02 -28.66
CA GLU A 163 -16.67 10.74 -29.93
C GLU A 163 -17.39 12.08 -29.73
N ASP A 164 -18.39 12.11 -28.84
CA ASP A 164 -19.21 13.29 -28.53
C ASP A 164 -18.78 14.04 -27.25
N PHE A 165 -17.62 13.69 -26.68
CA PHE A 165 -17.11 14.31 -25.45
C PHE A 165 -16.98 15.83 -25.56
N ASN A 166 -16.45 16.34 -26.68
CA ASN A 166 -16.26 17.78 -26.85
C ASN A 166 -17.59 18.52 -26.91
N ASP A 167 -18.62 17.94 -27.53
CA ASP A 167 -19.96 18.53 -27.61
C ASP A 167 -20.61 18.55 -26.23
N TRP A 168 -20.46 17.43 -25.49
CA TRP A 168 -20.87 17.36 -24.08
C TRP A 168 -20.16 18.43 -23.24
N LEU A 169 -18.84 18.55 -23.35
CA LEU A 169 -18.06 19.52 -22.58
C LEU A 169 -18.47 20.96 -22.89
N VAL A 170 -18.75 21.28 -24.15
CA VAL A 170 -19.22 22.61 -24.56
C VAL A 170 -20.57 22.95 -23.93
N SER A 171 -21.47 21.96 -23.78
CA SER A 171 -22.79 22.16 -23.16
C SER A 171 -22.73 22.47 -21.66
N LYS A 172 -21.61 22.18 -20.97
CA LYS A 172 -21.47 22.44 -19.54
C LYS A 172 -21.25 23.92 -19.25
N GLY A 173 -22.23 24.55 -18.59
CA GLY A 173 -22.16 25.96 -18.17
C GLY A 173 -21.17 26.22 -17.02
N SER A 174 -20.90 25.20 -16.21
CA SER A 174 -19.97 25.23 -15.06
C SER A 174 -18.49 25.27 -15.48
N VAL A 175 -18.16 24.91 -16.73
CA VAL A 175 -16.79 24.88 -17.26
C VAL A 175 -16.51 26.16 -18.04
N SER A 176 -15.40 26.85 -17.74
CA SER A 176 -15.02 28.09 -18.43
C SER A 176 -14.59 27.86 -19.88
N ASP A 177 -14.85 28.83 -20.77
CA ASP A 177 -14.50 28.72 -22.20
C ASP A 177 -13.02 28.49 -22.46
N GLY A 178 -12.14 29.14 -21.68
CA GLY A 178 -10.70 28.94 -21.77
C GLY A 178 -10.30 27.50 -21.44
N LYS A 179 -10.95 26.89 -20.44
CA LYS A 179 -10.72 25.50 -20.07
C LYS A 179 -11.24 24.52 -21.12
N LYS A 180 -12.44 24.76 -21.66
CA LYS A 180 -12.99 24.00 -22.79
C LYS A 180 -12.02 23.97 -23.98
N LEU A 181 -11.44 25.13 -24.31
CA LEU A 181 -10.46 25.25 -25.37
C LEU A 181 -9.16 24.49 -25.06
N ASN A 182 -8.64 24.60 -23.83
CA ASN A 182 -7.43 23.90 -23.41
C ASN A 182 -7.61 22.37 -23.46
N VAL A 183 -8.73 21.85 -22.96
CA VAL A 183 -9.06 20.41 -23.03
C VAL A 183 -9.17 19.96 -24.48
N LYS A 184 -9.90 20.70 -25.32
CA LYS A 184 -10.04 20.39 -26.74
C LYS A 184 -8.69 20.34 -27.46
N ASN A 185 -7.82 21.33 -27.23
CA ASN A 185 -6.48 21.37 -27.83
C ASN A 185 -5.65 20.19 -27.33
N TYR A 186 -5.67 19.92 -26.03
CA TYR A 186 -4.92 18.81 -25.43
C TYR A 186 -5.34 17.45 -26.00
N ILE A 187 -6.65 17.21 -26.15
CA ILE A 187 -7.18 16.01 -26.81
C ILE A 187 -6.74 15.95 -28.27
N SER A 188 -6.82 17.07 -29.00
CA SER A 188 -6.45 17.12 -30.41
C SER A 188 -4.96 16.81 -30.63
N GLU A 189 -4.09 17.28 -29.74
CA GLU A 189 -2.65 16.99 -29.74
C GLU A 189 -2.32 15.53 -29.39
N ASN A 190 -3.22 14.84 -28.67
CA ASN A 190 -3.02 13.48 -28.17
C ASN A 190 -4.15 12.54 -28.62
N LEU A 191 -4.66 12.73 -29.84
CA LEU A 191 -5.89 12.07 -30.30
C LEU A 191 -5.79 10.53 -30.27
N GLU A 192 -4.64 9.97 -30.65
CA GLU A 192 -4.40 8.52 -30.62
C GLU A 192 -4.54 7.97 -29.19
N THR A 193 -3.90 8.61 -28.20
CA THR A 193 -3.99 8.22 -26.79
C THR A 193 -5.40 8.43 -26.24
N TYR A 194 -6.07 9.51 -26.64
CA TYR A 194 -7.45 9.77 -26.24
C TYR A 194 -8.40 8.68 -26.74
N THR A 195 -8.32 8.29 -28.01
CA THR A 195 -9.12 7.19 -28.58
C THR A 195 -8.81 5.87 -27.89
N LEU A 196 -7.53 5.60 -27.61
CA LEU A 196 -7.09 4.41 -26.89
C LEU A 196 -7.72 4.29 -25.50
N ILE A 197 -7.80 5.40 -24.75
CA ILE A 197 -8.40 5.43 -23.40
C ILE A 197 -9.86 4.97 -23.47
N TRP A 198 -10.64 5.50 -24.42
CA TRP A 198 -12.05 5.13 -24.56
C TRP A 198 -12.26 3.71 -25.08
N ASP A 199 -11.36 3.21 -25.93
CA ASP A 199 -11.36 1.80 -26.34
C ASP A 199 -11.14 0.88 -25.13
N VAL A 200 -10.12 1.16 -24.30
CA VAL A 200 -9.85 0.40 -23.07
C VAL A 200 -11.05 0.42 -22.12
N VAL A 201 -11.63 1.59 -21.86
CA VAL A 201 -12.82 1.73 -21.01
C VAL A 201 -13.99 0.90 -21.55
N THR A 202 -14.25 0.98 -22.86
CA THR A 202 -15.35 0.26 -23.50
C THR A 202 -15.16 -1.25 -23.39
N ARG A 203 -13.95 -1.75 -23.68
CA ARG A 203 -13.64 -3.19 -23.64
C ARG A 203 -13.69 -3.76 -22.22
N ILE A 204 -13.22 -3.01 -21.22
CA ILE A 204 -13.36 -3.37 -19.80
C ILE A 204 -14.83 -3.47 -19.39
N MET A 205 -15.65 -2.50 -19.81
CA MET A 205 -17.10 -2.54 -19.55
C MET A 205 -17.74 -3.77 -20.17
N GLN A 206 -17.41 -4.10 -21.42
CA GLN A 206 -17.94 -5.27 -22.11
C GLN A 206 -17.53 -6.59 -21.44
N ILE A 207 -16.28 -6.73 -20.97
CA ILE A 207 -15.86 -7.91 -20.19
C ILE A 207 -16.71 -8.04 -18.94
N LYS A 208 -16.85 -6.95 -18.18
CA LYS A 208 -17.61 -6.94 -16.94
C LYS A 208 -19.08 -7.29 -17.18
N ASP A 209 -19.70 -6.72 -18.20
CA ASP A 209 -21.08 -7.04 -18.57
C ASP A 209 -21.23 -8.50 -19.04
N GLY A 210 -20.22 -9.04 -19.72
CA GLY A 210 -20.15 -10.46 -20.10
C GLY A 210 -20.06 -11.40 -18.88
N ILE A 211 -19.30 -11.03 -17.84
CA ILE A 211 -19.22 -11.78 -16.58
C ILE A 211 -20.57 -11.73 -15.86
N ILE A 212 -21.18 -10.54 -15.74
CA ILE A 212 -22.50 -10.35 -15.11
C ILE A 212 -23.55 -11.21 -15.85
N GLY A 213 -23.61 -11.10 -17.17
CA GLY A 213 -24.54 -11.88 -17.99
C GLY A 213 -24.32 -13.40 -17.87
N SER A 214 -23.07 -13.83 -17.73
CA SER A 214 -22.74 -15.25 -17.49
C SER A 214 -23.26 -15.72 -16.13
N ILE A 215 -23.10 -14.92 -15.07
CA ILE A 215 -23.63 -15.24 -13.74
C ILE A 215 -25.17 -15.31 -13.78
N ASP A 216 -25.80 -14.28 -14.35
CA ASP A 216 -27.26 -14.18 -14.44
C ASP A 216 -27.85 -15.37 -15.20
N THR A 217 -27.20 -15.80 -16.29
CA THR A 217 -27.67 -16.91 -17.13
C THR A 217 -27.38 -18.29 -16.52
N GLN A 218 -26.24 -18.48 -15.85
CA GLN A 218 -25.83 -19.77 -15.30
C GLN A 218 -26.72 -20.22 -14.13
N GLY A 219 -27.35 -19.26 -13.45
CA GLY A 219 -28.19 -19.48 -12.29
C GLY A 219 -27.45 -20.12 -11.10
N GLY A 220 -28.15 -20.25 -9.97
CA GLY A 220 -27.55 -20.78 -8.73
C GLY A 220 -27.62 -19.80 -7.56
N LEU A 221 -28.07 -18.57 -7.81
CA LEU A 221 -28.56 -17.72 -6.72
C LEU A 221 -29.86 -18.30 -6.16
N PRO A 222 -30.04 -18.30 -4.83
CA PRO A 222 -31.28 -18.76 -4.19
C PRO A 222 -32.45 -17.77 -4.37
N PHE A 223 -32.25 -16.68 -5.12
CA PHE A 223 -33.21 -15.61 -5.34
C PHE A 223 -33.02 -15.00 -6.73
N SER A 224 -34.06 -14.31 -7.23
CA SER A 224 -33.99 -13.48 -8.42
C SER A 224 -34.17 -12.01 -8.03
N GLN A 225 -33.60 -11.12 -8.83
CA GLN A 225 -33.63 -9.68 -8.64
C GLN A 225 -34.31 -9.01 -9.83
N SER A 226 -35.04 -7.94 -9.56
CA SER A 226 -35.69 -7.16 -10.61
C SER A 226 -35.77 -5.69 -10.21
N LEU A 227 -35.67 -4.82 -11.21
CA LEU A 227 -35.85 -3.39 -11.05
C LEU A 227 -36.89 -2.93 -12.07
N GLY A 228 -38.04 -2.46 -11.57
CA GLY A 228 -39.21 -2.25 -12.43
C GLY A 228 -39.71 -3.57 -13.02
N GLY A 229 -39.81 -3.63 -14.35
CA GLY A 229 -40.22 -4.83 -15.10
C GLY A 229 -39.07 -5.71 -15.60
N GLU A 230 -37.81 -5.30 -15.38
CA GLU A 230 -36.64 -5.99 -15.92
C GLU A 230 -35.94 -6.85 -14.84
N GLU A 231 -35.49 -8.05 -15.22
CA GLU A 231 -34.64 -8.90 -14.36
C GLU A 231 -33.22 -8.33 -14.34
N VAL A 232 -32.98 -7.44 -13.37
CA VAL A 232 -31.72 -6.73 -13.16
C VAL A 232 -31.40 -6.77 -11.67
N GLY A 233 -30.17 -7.17 -11.35
CA GLY A 233 -29.64 -7.14 -9.99
C GLY A 233 -28.78 -5.91 -9.70
N GLU A 234 -28.43 -5.73 -8.43
CA GLU A 234 -27.52 -4.66 -7.97
C GLU A 234 -26.07 -4.87 -8.45
N GLY A 235 -25.76 -6.07 -8.92
CA GLY A 235 -24.43 -6.49 -9.35
C GLY A 235 -23.83 -7.54 -8.43
N TYR A 236 -22.54 -7.79 -8.62
CA TYR A 236 -21.76 -8.81 -7.92
C TYR A 236 -20.51 -8.23 -7.29
N VAL A 237 -20.01 -8.88 -6.24
CA VAL A 237 -18.73 -8.53 -5.61
C VAL A 237 -17.80 -9.72 -5.73
N LEU A 238 -16.66 -9.50 -6.39
CA LEU A 238 -15.54 -10.44 -6.43
C LEU A 238 -14.58 -10.11 -5.29
N SER A 239 -13.97 -11.14 -4.71
CA SER A 239 -12.91 -10.99 -3.71
C SER A 239 -11.67 -11.74 -4.15
N ASP A 240 -10.54 -11.06 -4.23
CA ASP A 240 -9.22 -11.63 -4.50
C ASP A 240 -8.21 -11.03 -3.51
N ASP A 241 -7.55 -11.89 -2.72
CA ASP A 241 -6.56 -11.50 -1.68
C ASP A 241 -7.00 -10.33 -0.78
N GLY A 242 -8.29 -10.30 -0.39
CA GLY A 242 -8.87 -9.24 0.43
C GLY A 242 -9.30 -7.97 -0.34
N LYS A 243 -8.93 -7.82 -1.62
CA LYS A 243 -9.42 -6.76 -2.49
C LYS A 243 -10.83 -7.09 -2.98
N LEU A 244 -11.71 -6.11 -2.98
CA LEU A 244 -13.10 -6.25 -3.42
C LEU A 244 -13.32 -5.51 -4.74
N ILE A 245 -13.81 -6.22 -5.75
CA ILE A 245 -14.14 -5.64 -7.06
C ILE A 245 -15.66 -5.73 -7.25
N LYS A 246 -16.30 -4.58 -7.52
CA LYS A 246 -17.74 -4.50 -7.80
C LYS A 246 -18.02 -4.61 -9.30
N LEU A 247 -18.86 -5.57 -9.67
CA LEU A 247 -19.38 -5.77 -11.01
C LEU A 247 -20.83 -5.30 -11.08
N VAL A 248 -21.04 -4.08 -11.55
CA VAL A 248 -22.36 -3.43 -11.70
C VAL A 248 -22.65 -3.09 -13.18
N ASP A 249 -23.74 -3.59 -13.74
CA ASP A 249 -24.18 -3.26 -15.11
C ASP A 249 -24.63 -1.79 -15.18
N ARG A 250 -23.84 -0.96 -15.86
CA ARG A 250 -24.11 0.48 -15.98
C ARG A 250 -25.33 0.76 -16.86
N SER A 251 -25.52 -0.03 -17.91
CA SER A 251 -26.60 0.16 -18.89
C SER A 251 -27.98 -0.15 -18.32
N LYS A 252 -28.05 -1.03 -17.31
CA LYS A 252 -29.29 -1.43 -16.64
C LYS A 252 -29.41 -0.86 -15.24
N PHE A 253 -28.61 -1.35 -14.28
CA PHE A 253 -28.77 -1.01 -12.87
C PHE A 253 -28.50 0.48 -12.61
N THR A 254 -27.34 0.99 -13.06
CA THR A 254 -27.01 2.41 -12.84
C THR A 254 -28.02 3.34 -13.53
N LYS A 255 -28.41 3.02 -14.77
CA LYS A 255 -29.43 3.79 -15.51
C LYS A 255 -30.77 3.82 -14.78
N ALA A 256 -31.27 2.68 -14.33
CA ALA A 256 -32.54 2.59 -13.63
C ALA A 256 -32.49 3.22 -12.23
N ASN A 257 -31.35 3.11 -11.52
CA ASN A 257 -31.11 3.82 -10.27
C ASN A 257 -31.21 5.34 -10.48
N ARG A 258 -30.46 5.87 -11.45
CA ARG A 258 -30.48 7.30 -11.81
C ARG A 258 -31.88 7.76 -12.25
N ALA A 259 -32.62 6.94 -12.98
CA ALA A 259 -33.99 7.26 -13.38
C ALA A 259 -34.93 7.45 -12.16
N ALA A 260 -34.86 6.58 -11.15
CA ALA A 260 -35.72 6.73 -9.97
C ALA A 260 -35.32 7.92 -9.10
N VAL A 261 -34.02 8.20 -8.96
CA VAL A 261 -33.56 9.40 -8.23
C VAL A 261 -34.04 10.67 -8.94
N ARG A 262 -34.08 10.69 -10.29
CA ARG A 262 -34.63 11.82 -11.05
C ARG A 262 -36.13 12.01 -10.81
N GLU A 263 -36.89 10.91 -10.80
CA GLU A 263 -38.33 10.94 -10.51
C GLU A 263 -38.64 11.47 -9.11
N GLN A 264 -37.73 11.26 -8.15
CA GLN A 264 -37.86 11.77 -6.79
C GLN A 264 -37.46 13.24 -6.64
N GLY A 265 -36.95 13.88 -7.71
CA GLY A 265 -36.53 15.29 -7.70
C GLY A 265 -35.27 15.54 -6.88
N GLU A 266 -34.51 14.50 -6.55
CA GLU A 266 -33.28 14.57 -5.74
C GLU A 266 -32.00 14.70 -6.58
N LEU A 267 -32.11 14.60 -7.91
CA LEU A 267 -31.02 14.88 -8.83
C LEU A 267 -31.08 16.34 -9.28
N ASP A 268 -30.14 17.15 -8.81
CA ASP A 268 -29.79 18.38 -9.50
C ASP A 268 -29.32 18.02 -10.93
N PRO A 269 -29.83 18.66 -12.01
CA PRO A 269 -29.38 18.40 -13.38
C PRO A 269 -27.87 18.63 -13.59
N ASP A 270 -27.22 19.39 -12.70
CA ASP A 270 -25.77 19.56 -12.61
C ASP A 270 -25.12 18.70 -11.50
N TYR A 271 -25.88 17.80 -10.86
CA TYR A 271 -25.37 16.78 -9.94
C TYR A 271 -24.60 15.72 -10.74
N GLU A 272 -23.34 16.03 -11.02
CA GLU A 272 -22.35 15.00 -11.15
C GLU A 272 -22.27 14.31 -9.78
N ASP A 273 -22.24 12.97 -9.73
CA ASP A 273 -21.78 12.27 -8.52
C ASP A 273 -20.51 13.00 -8.12
N ASP A 274 -20.58 13.78 -7.04
CA ASP A 274 -19.50 14.67 -6.67
C ASP A 274 -18.38 13.78 -6.18
N LEU A 275 -17.57 13.39 -7.14
CA LEU A 275 -16.34 12.68 -6.92
C LEU A 275 -15.33 13.61 -6.28
N SER A 276 -15.60 14.88 -5.96
CA SER A 276 -14.71 15.54 -4.97
C SER A 276 -14.71 14.74 -3.66
N ASP A 277 -15.88 14.31 -3.18
CA ASP A 277 -16.00 13.52 -1.95
C ASP A 277 -15.56 12.04 -2.09
N GLN A 278 -15.41 11.50 -3.32
CA GLN A 278 -15.00 10.10 -3.57
C GLN A 278 -13.62 9.96 -4.29
N ILE A 279 -13.11 11.02 -4.94
CA ILE A 279 -11.73 11.17 -5.46
C ILE A 279 -10.84 11.76 -4.39
N ASP A 280 -11.34 12.47 -3.36
CA ASP A 280 -10.49 12.73 -2.19
C ASP A 280 -9.97 11.41 -1.55
N ASP A 281 -10.66 10.29 -1.80
CA ASP A 281 -10.22 8.92 -1.44
C ASP A 281 -9.49 8.14 -2.59
N ILE A 282 -9.38 8.69 -3.82
CA ILE A 282 -8.75 8.03 -5.01
C ILE A 282 -7.80 8.96 -5.81
N GLU A 283 -7.51 10.19 -5.38
CA GLU A 283 -6.14 10.67 -5.49
C GLU A 283 -5.39 9.81 -4.49
N ASP A 284 -4.51 8.90 -4.93
CA ASP A 284 -3.46 8.41 -4.04
C ASP A 284 -2.75 9.67 -3.54
N ALA A 285 -3.16 10.15 -2.36
CA ALA A 285 -2.70 11.38 -1.77
C ALA A 285 -1.18 11.38 -1.87
N GLU A 286 -0.63 12.20 -2.78
CA GLU A 286 0.77 12.08 -3.21
C GLU A 286 1.64 11.91 -1.96
N THR A 287 2.35 10.78 -1.85
CA THR A 287 3.13 10.52 -0.65
C THR A 287 4.42 11.31 -0.73
N HIS A 288 4.57 12.30 0.14
CA HIS A 288 5.76 13.14 0.26
C HIS A 288 6.61 12.69 1.44
N VAL A 289 7.79 12.16 1.12
CA VAL A 289 8.77 11.69 2.10
C VAL A 289 9.78 12.80 2.35
N PHE A 290 9.88 13.29 3.58
CA PHE A 290 10.86 14.29 3.99
C PHE A 290 12.04 13.68 4.74
N ILE A 291 13.25 13.93 4.24
CA ILE A 291 14.52 13.57 4.87
C ILE A 291 15.28 14.86 5.20
N PRO A 292 15.09 15.45 6.41
CA PRO A 292 15.78 16.67 6.81
C PRO A 292 17.21 16.39 7.28
N GLY A 293 18.17 17.26 6.92
CA GLY A 293 19.51 17.18 7.48
C GLY A 293 20.53 18.15 6.91
N GLY A 294 21.76 18.06 7.41
CA GLY A 294 22.87 18.91 6.97
C GLY A 294 23.58 18.41 5.71
N PHE A 295 23.67 17.08 5.56
CA PHE A 295 24.17 16.31 4.42
C PHE A 295 25.40 16.87 3.67
N LYS A 296 26.34 17.52 4.37
CA LYS A 296 27.55 18.10 3.76
C LYS A 296 28.81 17.51 4.38
N PRO A 297 29.35 16.42 3.80
CA PRO A 297 28.81 15.59 2.70
C PRO A 297 27.85 14.49 3.20
N PRO A 298 27.05 13.85 2.34
CA PRO A 298 26.24 12.70 2.71
C PRO A 298 27.11 11.41 2.78
N HIS A 299 26.89 10.57 3.78
CA HIS A 299 27.54 9.25 3.96
C HIS A 299 26.51 8.12 3.84
N LYS A 300 26.96 6.85 3.84
CA LYS A 300 26.08 5.67 3.72
C LYS A 300 24.97 5.57 4.77
N GLY A 301 25.20 6.07 5.99
CA GLY A 301 24.15 6.18 7.00
C GLY A 301 23.03 7.20 6.67
N HIS A 302 23.27 8.19 5.80
CA HIS A 302 22.21 9.04 5.26
C HIS A 302 21.49 8.34 4.11
N LEU A 303 22.26 7.66 3.23
CA LEU A 303 21.69 6.86 2.15
C LEU A 303 20.73 5.78 2.68
N SER A 304 20.99 5.19 3.84
CA SER A 304 20.08 4.21 4.42
C SER A 304 18.72 4.77 4.82
N LEU A 305 18.61 6.08 5.08
CA LEU A 305 17.31 6.73 5.28
C LEU A 305 16.53 6.73 3.98
N LEU A 306 17.19 7.12 2.89
CA LEU A 306 16.62 7.09 1.54
C LEU A 306 16.23 5.67 1.13
N LEU A 307 17.10 4.67 1.32
CA LEU A 307 16.82 3.29 0.95
C LEU A 307 15.66 2.66 1.75
N GLN A 308 15.52 3.02 3.02
CA GLN A 308 14.35 2.59 3.82
C GLN A 308 13.08 3.26 3.30
N ALA A 309 13.14 4.55 3.01
CA ALA A 309 12.00 5.30 2.51
C ALA A 309 11.49 4.78 1.16
N VAL A 310 12.38 4.57 0.19
CA VAL A 310 11.99 4.07 -1.16
C VAL A 310 11.55 2.61 -1.14
N LYS A 311 11.99 1.83 -0.14
CA LYS A 311 11.52 0.45 0.04
C LYS A 311 10.09 0.42 0.58
N GLU A 312 9.79 1.28 1.56
CA GLU A 312 8.48 1.35 2.18
C GLU A 312 7.46 2.08 1.30
N TYR A 313 7.92 3.09 0.56
CA TYR A 313 7.10 3.93 -0.32
C TYR A 313 7.74 4.00 -1.73
N PRO A 314 7.53 2.98 -2.59
CA PRO A 314 8.16 2.89 -3.91
C PRO A 314 7.73 3.99 -4.89
N ASP A 315 6.55 4.58 -4.70
CA ASP A 315 5.99 5.60 -5.59
C ASP A 315 6.04 7.02 -5.00
N ALA A 316 6.61 7.18 -3.81
CA ALA A 316 6.68 8.47 -3.13
C ALA A 316 7.64 9.47 -3.80
N ILE A 317 7.30 10.76 -3.67
CA ILE A 317 8.20 11.88 -3.96
C ILE A 317 9.08 12.11 -2.73
N VAL A 318 10.39 11.92 -2.88
CA VAL A 318 11.34 12.04 -1.76
C VAL A 318 12.02 13.38 -1.79
N HIS A 319 11.86 14.16 -0.72
CA HIS A 319 12.50 15.46 -0.51
C HIS A 319 13.67 15.32 0.46
N ILE A 320 14.90 15.48 -0.04
CA ILE A 320 16.10 15.60 0.78
C ILE A 320 16.37 17.08 1.01
N THR A 321 15.94 17.59 2.17
CA THR A 321 16.00 19.03 2.47
C THR A 321 17.22 19.38 3.32
N SER A 322 18.02 20.33 2.84
CA SER A 322 19.29 20.70 3.47
C SER A 322 19.61 22.18 3.32
N GLY A 323 20.02 22.82 4.42
CA GLY A 323 20.22 24.27 4.48
C GLY A 323 21.50 24.75 3.76
N PRO A 324 21.65 26.06 3.53
CA PRO A 324 22.75 26.63 2.73
C PRO A 324 24.10 26.66 3.46
N THR A 325 24.14 26.38 4.76
CA THR A 325 25.35 26.52 5.57
C THR A 325 26.42 25.52 5.14
N LYS A 326 27.52 26.06 4.58
CA LYS A 326 28.77 25.34 4.27
C LYS A 326 29.35 24.69 5.54
N ARG A 327 30.02 23.56 5.37
CA ARG A 327 30.60 22.79 6.48
C ARG A 327 32.11 22.65 6.28
N THR A 328 32.89 23.09 7.28
CA THR A 328 34.36 23.15 7.19
C THR A 328 35.06 22.15 8.11
N ALA A 329 36.23 21.67 7.71
CA ALA A 329 37.17 20.92 8.56
C ALA A 329 38.59 21.26 8.11
N GLY A 330 39.37 21.96 8.95
CA GLY A 330 40.63 22.56 8.49
C GLY A 330 40.36 23.56 7.36
N ASP A 331 41.13 23.42 6.27
CA ASP A 331 40.98 24.23 5.04
C ASP A 331 39.91 23.67 4.08
N LEU A 332 39.35 22.49 4.38
CA LEU A 332 38.29 21.88 3.59
C LEU A 332 36.97 22.61 3.78
N GLU A 333 36.29 22.93 2.67
CA GLU A 333 34.92 23.45 2.67
C GLU A 333 34.03 22.60 1.77
N VAL A 334 32.96 22.03 2.34
CA VAL A 334 31.96 21.26 1.59
C VAL A 334 30.72 22.10 1.34
N SER A 335 30.45 22.35 0.06
CA SER A 335 29.32 23.13 -0.44
C SER A 335 28.04 22.30 -0.60
N ALA A 336 26.90 22.99 -0.76
CA ALA A 336 25.62 22.38 -1.12
C ALA A 336 25.68 21.66 -2.48
N GLU A 337 26.35 22.28 -3.45
CA GLU A 337 26.47 21.75 -4.82
C GLU A 337 27.27 20.45 -4.84
N GLN A 338 28.41 20.40 -4.15
CA GLN A 338 29.17 19.16 -3.99
C GLN A 338 28.32 18.07 -3.33
N ALA A 339 27.59 18.40 -2.24
CA ALA A 339 26.73 17.42 -1.58
C ALA A 339 25.60 16.90 -2.50
N LYS A 340 25.06 17.76 -3.38
CA LYS A 340 24.06 17.38 -4.38
C LYS A 340 24.63 16.38 -5.39
N GLN A 341 25.83 16.64 -5.91
CA GLN A 341 26.53 15.73 -6.84
C GLN A 341 26.82 14.36 -6.21
N VAL A 342 27.15 14.32 -4.91
CA VAL A 342 27.31 13.04 -4.20
C VAL A 342 25.99 12.27 -4.10
N TRP A 343 24.87 12.96 -3.79
CA TRP A 343 23.56 12.32 -3.79
C TRP A 343 23.17 11.77 -5.16
N GLU A 344 23.42 12.52 -6.24
CA GLU A 344 23.14 12.07 -7.61
C GLU A 344 23.91 10.78 -7.95
N LYS A 345 25.19 10.68 -7.54
CA LYS A 345 25.97 9.45 -7.67
C LYS A 345 25.37 8.30 -6.87
N TYR A 346 24.92 8.52 -5.63
CA TYR A 346 24.27 7.47 -4.83
C TYR A 346 22.96 6.99 -5.45
N ILE A 347 22.10 7.92 -5.89
CA ILE A 347 20.81 7.62 -6.52
C ILE A 347 21.01 6.77 -7.78
N LYS A 348 21.98 7.16 -8.62
CA LYS A 348 22.34 6.43 -9.84
C LYS A 348 22.88 5.02 -9.53
N ALA A 349 23.83 4.90 -8.59
CA ALA A 349 24.46 3.62 -8.27
C ALA A 349 23.47 2.60 -7.66
N TYR A 350 22.42 3.07 -6.98
CA TYR A 350 21.42 2.20 -6.38
C TYR A 350 20.21 1.94 -7.26
N GLY A 351 20.10 2.59 -8.43
CA GLY A 351 18.97 2.43 -9.34
C GLY A 351 17.65 2.88 -8.72
N ILE A 352 17.66 4.00 -8.00
CA ILE A 352 16.46 4.51 -7.34
C ILE A 352 15.55 5.15 -8.39
N ASN A 353 14.35 4.58 -8.53
CA ASN A 353 13.36 4.99 -9.54
C ASN A 353 12.40 6.09 -9.04
N ASN A 354 12.30 6.30 -7.73
CA ASN A 354 11.49 7.39 -7.15
C ASN A 354 11.92 8.77 -7.66
N LYS A 355 10.97 9.71 -7.70
CA LYS A 355 11.28 11.13 -7.89
C LYS A 355 11.97 11.70 -6.65
N VAL A 356 13.29 11.84 -6.69
CA VAL A 356 14.08 12.42 -5.59
C VAL A 356 14.37 13.91 -5.86
N GLU A 357 13.86 14.77 -4.99
CA GLU A 357 14.10 16.22 -5.02
C GLU A 357 15.16 16.62 -3.99
N LEU A 358 16.31 17.08 -4.48
CA LEU A 358 17.41 17.60 -3.66
C LEU A 358 17.17 19.09 -3.33
N ASP A 359 16.36 19.36 -2.30
CA ASP A 359 15.97 20.72 -1.86
C ASP A 359 17.08 21.38 -1.01
N TYR A 360 18.11 21.84 -1.71
CA TYR A 360 19.13 22.75 -1.16
C TYR A 360 18.70 24.19 -1.45
N PHE A 361 18.45 24.95 -0.39
CA PHE A 361 17.79 26.25 -0.48
C PHE A 361 18.65 27.38 0.08
N ASP A 362 18.43 28.61 -0.41
CA ASP A 362 19.05 29.82 0.13
C ASP A 362 18.38 30.30 1.41
N ARG A 363 19.07 31.16 2.18
CA ARG A 363 18.48 31.76 3.37
C ARG A 363 17.20 32.53 3.01
N PHE A 364 16.10 32.18 3.68
CA PHE A 364 14.80 32.80 3.45
C PHE A 364 14.35 33.66 4.64
N LYS A 365 13.47 34.63 4.38
CA LYS A 365 12.87 35.49 5.42
C LYS A 365 11.74 34.74 6.12
N THR A 366 11.66 34.85 7.45
CA THR A 366 10.56 34.30 8.26
C THR A 366 9.53 35.38 8.59
N ASN A 367 8.35 34.99 9.04
CA ASN A 367 7.32 35.94 9.51
C ASN A 367 7.65 36.58 10.88
N ARG A 368 8.80 36.24 11.49
CA ARG A 368 9.23 36.78 12.78
C ARG A 368 10.13 37.99 12.59
N LYS A 369 9.92 39.02 13.43
CA LYS A 369 10.76 40.22 13.49
C LYS A 369 11.60 40.22 14.76
N LYS A 370 12.81 40.77 14.69
CA LYS A 370 13.63 41.09 15.86
C LYS A 370 13.03 42.29 16.59
N LYS A 371 13.50 42.55 17.82
CA LYS A 371 13.11 43.71 18.62
C LYS A 371 13.35 45.06 17.91
N ASP A 372 14.29 45.09 16.97
CA ASP A 372 14.61 46.26 16.14
C ASP A 372 13.74 46.40 14.87
N GLY A 373 12.75 45.52 14.68
CA GLY A 373 11.86 45.53 13.52
C GLY A 373 12.38 44.82 12.27
N SER A 374 13.66 44.40 12.25
CA SER A 374 14.23 43.64 11.12
C SER A 374 13.69 42.21 11.05
N VAL A 375 13.50 41.69 9.84
CA VAL A 375 12.96 40.35 9.61
C VAL A 375 14.01 39.28 9.89
N ILE A 376 13.67 38.27 10.67
CA ILE A 376 14.55 37.13 10.97
C ILE A 376 14.67 36.26 9.72
N THR A 377 15.90 35.96 9.30
CA THR A 377 16.18 34.99 8.23
C THR A 377 16.49 33.62 8.80
N SER A 378 16.08 32.57 8.09
CA SER A 378 16.27 31.17 8.47
C SER A 378 17.11 30.43 7.44
N SER A 379 17.84 29.43 7.92
CA SER A 379 18.56 28.42 7.14
C SER A 379 18.14 27.00 7.56
N SER A 380 17.06 26.90 8.35
CA SER A 380 16.62 25.64 8.94
C SER A 380 15.89 24.77 7.90
N PRO A 381 16.36 23.54 7.64
CA PRO A 381 15.67 22.59 6.76
C PRO A 381 14.23 22.33 7.19
N PHE A 382 14.02 22.27 8.50
CA PHE A 382 12.73 22.05 9.14
C PHE A 382 11.72 23.16 8.80
N LEU A 383 12.13 24.43 8.89
CA LEU A 383 11.25 25.54 8.51
C LEU A 383 11.02 25.59 6.99
N ARG A 384 11.99 25.15 6.17
CA ARG A 384 11.82 25.02 4.71
C ARG A 384 10.76 23.96 4.38
N ILE A 385 10.78 22.81 5.07
CA ILE A 385 9.77 21.76 4.92
C ILE A 385 8.37 22.31 5.22
N GLY A 386 8.20 23.03 6.33
CA GLY A 386 6.92 23.69 6.67
C GLY A 386 6.41 24.63 5.57
N LEU A 387 7.29 25.49 5.03
CA LEU A 387 6.93 26.40 3.93
C LEU A 387 6.59 25.66 2.64
N ARG A 388 7.29 24.57 2.34
CA ARG A 388 7.02 23.74 1.18
C ARG A 388 5.65 23.07 1.32
N MET A 389 5.36 22.45 2.45
CA MET A 389 4.03 21.88 2.74
C MET A 389 2.92 22.93 2.61
N GLU A 390 3.14 24.15 3.11
CA GLU A 390 2.15 25.23 3.01
C GLU A 390 1.87 25.63 1.55
N ASN A 391 2.91 25.82 0.74
CA ASN A 391 2.82 26.54 -0.55
C ASN A 391 2.91 25.66 -1.80
N GLU A 392 3.51 24.47 -1.69
CA GLU A 392 3.91 23.64 -2.83
C GLU A 392 3.22 22.26 -2.83
N ILE A 393 2.72 21.77 -1.68
CA ILE A 393 2.15 20.42 -1.53
C ILE A 393 0.61 20.44 -1.52
N THR A 394 0.00 19.44 -2.16
CA THR A 394 -1.45 19.24 -2.26
C THR A 394 -2.06 19.04 -0.87
N PRO A 395 -3.14 19.75 -0.50
CA PRO A 395 -3.65 19.76 0.87
C PRO A 395 -3.99 18.41 1.51
N THR A 396 -4.34 17.40 0.71
CA THR A 396 -4.75 16.05 1.14
C THR A 396 -3.61 15.03 1.15
N SER A 397 -2.39 15.42 0.75
CA SER A 397 -1.24 14.53 0.61
C SER A 397 -0.85 13.78 1.89
N LYS A 398 -0.29 12.57 1.74
CA LYS A 398 0.36 11.84 2.82
C LYS A 398 1.78 12.35 3.05
N ILE A 399 2.10 12.73 4.29
CA ILE A 399 3.38 13.28 4.70
C ILE A 399 4.14 12.27 5.56
N VAL A 400 5.28 11.82 5.07
CA VAL A 400 6.15 10.88 5.78
C VAL A 400 7.41 11.59 6.24
N ALA A 401 7.73 11.52 7.54
CA ALA A 401 8.99 12.04 8.08
C ALA A 401 9.96 10.89 8.36
N VAL A 402 11.12 10.91 7.69
CA VAL A 402 12.14 9.87 7.84
C VAL A 402 13.30 10.39 8.66
N SER A 403 13.49 9.82 9.85
CA SER A 403 14.68 10.11 10.64
C SER A 403 15.01 9.02 11.63
N SER A 404 16.23 9.07 12.14
CA SER A 404 16.64 8.22 13.25
C SER A 404 16.51 8.91 14.62
N GLU A 405 16.15 10.21 14.63
CA GLU A 405 15.99 11.02 15.82
C GLU A 405 14.53 11.50 15.94
N ASP A 406 13.89 11.27 17.08
CA ASP A 406 12.47 11.57 17.30
C ASP A 406 12.17 13.07 17.19
N GLU A 407 13.12 13.92 17.57
CA GLU A 407 13.00 15.38 17.47
C GLU A 407 12.76 15.85 16.02
N HIS A 408 13.38 15.18 15.04
CA HIS A 408 13.24 15.55 13.63
C HIS A 408 11.85 15.15 13.10
N ILE A 409 11.38 13.96 13.48
CA ILE A 409 10.04 13.46 13.14
C ILE A 409 8.98 14.38 13.76
N ASN A 410 9.13 14.69 15.05
CA ASN A 410 8.22 15.56 15.78
C ASN A 410 8.14 16.97 15.19
N PHE A 411 9.24 17.50 14.64
CA PHE A 411 9.17 18.79 13.96
C PHE A 411 8.22 18.76 12.75
N VAL A 412 8.37 17.75 11.88
CA VAL A 412 7.53 17.63 10.69
C VAL A 412 6.08 17.39 11.10
N LYS A 413 5.85 16.53 12.10
CA LYS A 413 4.52 16.33 12.69
C LYS A 413 3.89 17.65 13.15
N ASN A 414 4.61 18.43 13.96
CA ASN A 414 4.09 19.69 14.48
C ASN A 414 3.79 20.70 13.37
N ALA A 415 4.54 20.66 12.27
CA ALA A 415 4.26 21.49 11.10
C ALA A 415 3.01 21.01 10.36
N VAL A 416 2.79 19.70 10.21
CA VAL A 416 1.54 19.12 9.71
C VAL A 416 0.35 19.53 10.59
N ASP A 417 0.43 19.27 11.89
CA ASP A 417 -0.62 19.62 12.86
C ASP A 417 -0.98 21.12 12.74
N TYR A 418 0.02 22.00 12.71
CA TYR A 418 -0.21 23.45 12.56
C TYR A 418 -0.89 23.81 11.24
N LEU A 419 -0.49 23.19 10.13
CA LEU A 419 -1.05 23.47 8.81
C LEU A 419 -2.49 22.96 8.69
N ASN A 420 -2.80 21.80 9.25
CA ASN A 420 -4.15 21.27 9.28
C ASN A 420 -5.06 22.18 10.13
N ASP A 421 -4.61 22.54 11.34
CA ASP A 421 -5.39 23.36 12.28
C ASP A 421 -5.61 24.81 11.81
N ASN A 422 -4.66 25.40 11.07
CA ASN A 422 -4.63 26.85 10.85
C ASN A 422 -4.63 27.28 9.38
N LYS A 423 -4.40 26.37 8.43
CA LYS A 423 -4.17 26.71 7.02
C LYS A 423 -5.06 25.95 6.04
N GLY A 424 -6.10 25.27 6.53
CA GLY A 424 -7.05 24.52 5.69
C GLY A 424 -6.35 23.42 4.89
N LYS A 425 -5.38 22.76 5.52
CA LYS A 425 -4.75 21.54 4.99
C LYS A 425 -5.39 20.33 5.64
N ASP A 426 -5.25 19.17 5.02
CA ASP A 426 -5.74 17.90 5.52
C ASP A 426 -4.70 16.79 5.26
N PHE A 427 -3.47 17.04 5.72
CA PHE A 427 -2.38 16.10 5.53
C PHE A 427 -2.53 14.89 6.48
N GLU A 428 -2.39 13.68 5.94
CA GLU A 428 -2.09 12.48 6.74
C GLU A 428 -0.61 12.50 7.14
N PHE A 429 -0.28 12.16 8.39
CA PHE A 429 1.12 12.09 8.84
C PHE A 429 1.53 10.69 9.28
N GLU A 430 2.63 10.18 8.75
CA GLU A 430 3.24 8.92 9.17
C GLU A 430 4.74 9.06 9.52
N PRO A 431 5.18 8.57 10.70
CA PRO A 431 6.59 8.58 11.06
C PRO A 431 7.32 7.33 10.57
N LEU A 432 8.39 7.51 9.78
CA LEU A 432 9.29 6.41 9.44
C LEU A 432 10.59 6.51 10.27
N LYS A 433 10.60 5.83 11.42
CA LYS A 433 11.77 5.77 12.31
C LYS A 433 12.80 4.79 11.79
N ALA A 434 13.76 5.31 11.03
CA ALA A 434 14.81 4.51 10.41
C ALA A 434 15.85 4.03 11.44
N GLY A 435 16.23 2.75 11.34
CA GLY A 435 17.28 2.16 12.16
C GLY A 435 18.63 2.85 11.95
N LYS A 436 19.41 3.04 13.02
CA LYS A 436 20.75 3.63 12.95
C LYS A 436 21.74 2.58 12.44
N ILE A 437 22.38 2.84 11.30
CA ILE A 437 23.52 2.03 10.86
C ILE A 437 24.74 2.46 11.67
N GLU A 438 25.41 1.50 12.30
CA GLU A 438 26.57 1.72 13.16
C GLU A 438 27.86 1.26 12.48
N VAL A 439 28.96 1.96 12.74
CA VAL A 439 30.32 1.60 12.31
C VAL A 439 30.81 0.40 13.12
N GLU A 440 30.49 0.42 14.42
CA GLU A 440 30.70 -0.59 15.47
C GLU A 440 29.54 -0.44 16.48
N PRO A 441 29.21 -1.45 17.31
CA PRO A 441 28.14 -1.33 18.31
C PRO A 441 28.24 -0.05 19.16
N GLY A 442 27.31 0.89 18.94
CA GLY A 442 27.25 2.19 19.61
C GLY A 442 28.02 3.36 18.96
N VAL A 443 28.71 3.17 17.83
CA VAL A 443 29.46 4.21 17.10
C VAL A 443 28.73 4.57 15.80
N LYS A 444 28.20 5.80 15.72
CA LYS A 444 27.45 6.29 14.56
C LYS A 444 28.39 6.81 13.47
N PHE A 445 27.99 6.65 12.19
CA PHE A 445 28.62 7.39 11.10
C PHE A 445 28.48 8.90 11.33
N SER A 446 29.59 9.62 11.19
CA SER A 446 29.66 11.06 11.44
C SER A 446 30.20 11.81 10.23
N ALA A 447 29.38 12.71 9.67
CA ALA A 447 29.82 13.63 8.62
C ALA A 447 30.99 14.53 9.07
N THR A 448 31.20 14.71 10.37
CA THR A 448 32.38 15.42 10.89
C THR A 448 33.65 14.58 10.76
N GLN A 449 33.58 13.28 11.08
CA GLN A 449 34.72 12.38 10.89
C GLN A 449 35.04 12.17 9.41
N MET A 450 34.01 12.06 8.58
CA MET A 450 34.18 12.00 7.12
C MET A 450 34.89 13.24 6.57
N ARG A 451 34.48 14.46 6.99
CA ARG A 451 35.19 15.70 6.60
C ARG A 451 36.63 15.74 7.08
N LYS A 452 36.91 15.22 8.27
CA LYS A 452 38.27 15.10 8.79
C LYS A 452 39.13 14.18 7.90
N ALA A 453 38.61 13.01 7.53
CA ALA A 453 39.31 12.07 6.64
C ALA A 453 39.65 12.71 5.28
N ILE A 454 38.71 13.47 4.69
CA ILE A 454 38.95 14.21 3.45
C ILE A 454 40.05 15.27 3.64
N SER A 455 39.97 16.07 4.71
CA SER A 455 40.96 17.12 4.99
C SER A 455 42.36 16.57 5.28
N GLU A 456 42.46 15.33 5.79
CA GLU A 456 43.74 14.68 6.12
C GLU A 456 44.30 13.84 4.95
N GLY A 457 43.59 13.75 3.83
CA GLY A 457 44.00 12.90 2.71
C GLY A 457 43.83 11.40 2.95
N ASP A 458 43.08 11.00 3.99
CA ASP A 458 42.87 9.60 4.40
C ASP A 458 41.74 8.95 3.60
N PHE A 459 42.08 8.44 2.42
CA PHE A 459 41.14 7.79 1.51
C PHE A 459 40.55 6.49 2.08
N ASP A 460 41.34 5.71 2.83
CA ASP A 460 40.88 4.42 3.37
C ASP A 460 39.80 4.64 4.43
N THR A 461 40.01 5.58 5.34
CA THR A 461 38.97 5.98 6.30
C THR A 461 37.76 6.57 5.59
N PHE A 462 37.96 7.43 4.58
CA PHE A 462 36.87 7.99 3.79
C PHE A 462 36.01 6.92 3.11
N LYS A 463 36.64 5.91 2.50
CA LYS A 463 35.97 4.78 1.83
C LYS A 463 35.00 4.06 2.76
N THR A 464 35.30 3.97 4.06
CA THR A 464 34.37 3.34 5.03
C THR A 464 33.02 4.06 5.16
N PHE A 465 32.95 5.36 4.85
CA PHE A 465 31.73 6.16 4.84
C PHE A 465 30.93 6.00 3.54
N MET A 466 31.50 5.41 2.50
CA MET A 466 30.88 5.27 1.19
C MET A 466 29.97 4.04 1.07
N PRO A 467 28.91 4.11 0.26
CA PRO A 467 28.07 2.97 -0.05
C PRO A 467 28.82 1.82 -0.76
N GLU A 468 28.46 0.57 -0.45
CA GLU A 468 29.15 -0.63 -0.98
C GLU A 468 29.01 -0.84 -2.50
N LYS A 469 27.94 -0.32 -3.11
CA LYS A 469 27.72 -0.41 -4.56
C LYS A 469 28.61 0.52 -5.39
N LEU A 470 29.28 1.49 -4.79
CA LEU A 470 30.21 2.35 -5.54
C LEU A 470 31.52 1.60 -5.77
N SER A 471 32.02 1.68 -7.00
CA SER A 471 33.37 1.23 -7.31
C SER A 471 34.43 2.07 -6.59
N ASP A 472 35.65 1.54 -6.50
CA ASP A 472 36.79 2.27 -5.93
C ASP A 472 37.10 3.55 -6.72
N ASP A 473 36.92 3.51 -8.04
CA ASP A 473 37.11 4.66 -8.93
C ASP A 473 36.04 5.74 -8.67
N GLU A 474 34.76 5.36 -8.60
CA GLU A 474 33.68 6.30 -8.26
C GLU A 474 33.86 6.89 -6.85
N THR A 475 34.34 6.09 -5.91
CA THR A 475 34.66 6.53 -4.55
C THR A 475 35.80 7.54 -4.55
N LYS A 476 36.83 7.30 -5.36
CA LYS A 476 37.96 8.21 -5.55
C LYS A 476 37.54 9.52 -6.21
N GLU A 477 36.70 9.47 -7.24
CA GLU A 477 36.14 10.67 -7.87
C GLU A 477 35.37 11.54 -6.86
N ILE A 478 34.57 10.92 -5.98
CA ILE A 478 33.86 11.65 -4.92
C ILE A 478 34.85 12.27 -3.93
N PHE A 479 35.90 11.54 -3.54
CA PHE A 479 36.94 12.04 -2.64
C PHE A 479 37.61 13.30 -3.18
N GLU A 480 38.03 13.26 -4.45
CA GLU A 480 38.68 14.38 -5.14
C GLU A 480 37.71 15.55 -5.35
N MET A 481 36.46 15.27 -5.77
CA MET A 481 35.39 16.27 -5.92
C MET A 481 35.12 17.03 -4.60
N LEU A 482 35.20 16.34 -3.47
CA LEU A 482 34.99 16.93 -2.15
C LEU A 482 36.20 17.73 -1.65
N GLY A 483 37.33 17.76 -2.39
CA GLY A 483 38.55 18.49 -2.04
C GLY A 483 39.62 17.63 -1.37
N GLY A 484 39.49 16.31 -1.39
CA GLY A 484 40.51 15.38 -0.91
C GLY A 484 41.69 15.30 -1.88
N VAL A 485 42.91 15.36 -1.34
CA VAL A 485 44.14 15.11 -2.09
C VAL A 485 44.77 13.85 -1.53
N MET A 486 45.06 12.86 -2.37
CA MET A 486 45.77 11.67 -1.92
C MET A 486 47.20 12.08 -1.51
N GLY A 487 47.48 12.06 -0.21
CA GLY A 487 48.83 12.28 0.30
C GLY A 487 49.75 11.13 -0.15
N GLU A 488 51.03 11.41 -0.41
CA GLU A 488 52.06 10.41 -0.77
C GLU A 488 52.39 9.41 0.36
N ALA A 489 51.56 9.28 1.39
CA ALA A 489 51.87 8.55 2.62
C ALA A 489 50.81 7.51 2.98
N SER A 490 50.73 6.40 2.23
CA SER A 490 50.04 5.19 2.69
C SER A 490 50.74 3.87 2.35
N VAL A 491 52.04 3.91 2.00
CA VAL A 491 52.82 2.68 1.78
C VAL A 491 53.61 2.22 3.03
N ALA A 492 53.62 2.98 4.13
CA ALA A 492 54.47 2.64 5.28
C ALA A 492 53.81 2.89 6.64
N ALA A 493 52.98 1.96 7.11
CA ALA A 493 52.67 1.83 8.54
C ALA A 493 52.16 0.43 8.91
N ASN A 494 52.86 -0.62 8.48
CA ASN A 494 52.94 -1.82 9.29
C ASN A 494 54.20 -1.68 10.15
N VAL A 495 54.05 -1.92 11.46
CA VAL A 495 55.06 -2.17 12.51
C VAL A 495 55.11 -1.12 13.64
N ALA A 496 55.06 -1.68 14.86
CA ALA A 496 55.49 -1.16 16.17
C ALA A 496 54.47 -0.35 16.99
N GLY A 497 53.94 -1.03 18.01
CA GLY A 497 53.31 -0.39 19.16
C GLY A 497 54.31 0.07 20.21
N TYR A 498 53.90 1.03 21.04
CA TYR A 498 54.30 1.19 22.44
C TYR A 498 53.18 1.93 23.20
N PRO A 499 52.98 1.70 24.51
CA PRO A 499 51.84 2.18 25.29
C PRO A 499 52.17 3.46 26.08
N LEU A 500 51.13 4.16 26.57
CA LEU A 500 51.23 5.22 27.59
C LEU A 500 50.43 4.85 28.86
N PRO A 501 50.83 5.36 30.04
CA PRO A 501 50.65 4.69 31.33
C PRO A 501 49.36 5.10 32.06
N PHE A 502 48.79 4.17 32.84
CA PHE A 502 47.73 4.47 33.80
C PHE A 502 48.07 3.89 35.17
N THR A 503 48.25 4.76 36.16
CA THR A 503 48.39 4.39 37.57
C THR A 503 47.04 4.23 38.25
N SER A 504 46.95 3.13 39.01
CA SER A 504 46.16 2.87 40.23
C SER A 504 44.65 3.13 40.23
N GLY A 505 43.90 2.06 39.90
CA GLY A 505 42.50 1.86 40.24
C GLY A 505 42.08 0.37 40.22
N LYS A 506 43.01 -0.53 40.54
CA LYS A 506 42.82 -2.00 40.48
C LYS A 506 42.30 -2.53 41.81
N LYS A 507 40.99 -2.79 41.88
CA LYS A 507 40.39 -3.93 42.64
C LYS A 507 38.86 -3.96 42.50
N ARG A 508 38.22 -2.85 42.13
CA ARG A 508 36.77 -2.83 41.81
C ARG A 508 36.45 -3.11 40.33
N ARG A 509 37.42 -2.96 39.43
CA ARG A 509 37.24 -3.10 37.97
C ARG A 509 37.31 -4.54 37.47
N GLU A 510 38.07 -5.42 38.13
CA GLU A 510 38.24 -6.81 37.67
C GLU A 510 36.96 -7.64 37.79
N GLN A 511 36.15 -7.45 38.84
CA GLN A 511 34.85 -8.13 38.95
C GLN A 511 33.80 -7.61 37.95
N THR A 512 33.86 -6.33 37.57
CA THR A 512 32.97 -5.76 36.55
C THR A 512 33.36 -6.25 35.16
N ILE A 513 34.66 -6.27 34.84
CA ILE A 513 35.19 -6.76 33.56
C ILE A 513 34.83 -8.23 33.34
N TYR A 514 34.95 -9.09 34.36
CA TYR A 514 34.56 -10.50 34.24
C TYR A 514 33.04 -10.68 34.03
N LYS A 515 32.19 -9.85 34.65
CA LYS A 515 30.73 -9.85 34.40
C LYS A 515 30.38 -9.30 33.01
N GLU A 516 31.09 -8.30 32.52
CA GLU A 516 30.94 -7.74 31.17
C GLU A 516 31.36 -8.77 30.12
N GLN A 517 32.50 -9.43 30.31
CA GLN A 517 33.00 -10.49 29.43
C GLN A 517 32.07 -11.70 29.42
N LEU A 518 31.56 -12.14 30.59
CA LEU A 518 30.59 -13.22 30.67
C LEU A 518 29.26 -12.85 29.98
N ARG A 519 28.79 -11.60 30.11
CA ARG A 519 27.63 -11.09 29.37
C ARG A 519 27.89 -10.98 27.86
N GLN A 520 29.10 -10.63 27.45
CA GLN A 520 29.50 -10.61 26.03
C GLN A 520 29.52 -12.03 25.46
N VAL A 521 30.05 -13.01 26.19
CA VAL A 521 30.04 -14.42 25.79
C VAL A 521 28.60 -14.95 25.74
N ILE A 522 27.77 -14.67 26.74
CA ILE A 522 26.35 -15.08 26.74
C ILE A 522 25.58 -14.41 25.59
N ARG A 523 25.76 -13.11 25.34
CA ARG A 523 25.14 -12.42 24.20
C ARG A 523 25.64 -12.95 22.87
N HIS A 524 26.94 -13.25 22.75
CA HIS A 524 27.51 -13.84 21.55
C HIS A 524 26.94 -15.25 21.32
N LEU A 525 26.79 -16.06 22.37
CA LEU A 525 26.18 -17.38 22.30
C LEU A 525 24.69 -17.29 21.93
N VAL A 526 23.92 -16.40 22.57
CA VAL A 526 22.49 -16.17 22.27
C VAL A 526 22.30 -15.64 20.84
N ASN A 527 23.15 -14.72 20.38
CA ASN A 527 23.08 -14.19 19.01
C ASN A 527 23.55 -15.21 17.99
N LYS A 528 24.57 -16.01 18.30
CA LYS A 528 25.03 -17.12 17.46
C LYS A 528 23.95 -18.20 17.36
N GLU A 529 23.26 -18.50 18.45
CA GLU A 529 22.18 -19.48 18.51
C GLU A 529 20.92 -18.97 17.78
N ARG A 530 20.56 -17.69 17.95
CA ARG A 530 19.50 -17.02 17.18
C ARG A 530 19.82 -16.93 15.69
N ASN A 531 21.05 -16.61 15.32
CA ASN A 531 21.47 -16.56 13.91
C ASN A 531 21.54 -17.96 13.30
N ASN A 532 21.93 -18.97 14.09
CA ASN A 532 21.86 -20.36 13.67
C ASN A 532 20.40 -20.80 13.49
N MET A 533 19.48 -20.42 14.39
CA MET A 533 18.04 -20.68 14.23
C MET A 533 17.46 -19.99 12.99
N LEU A 534 17.82 -18.74 12.74
CA LEU A 534 17.43 -18.00 11.53
C LEU A 534 18.02 -18.65 10.27
N ASN A 535 19.24 -19.18 10.34
CA ASN A 535 19.87 -19.86 9.21
C ASN A 535 19.25 -21.25 8.97
N GLU A 536 18.92 -21.99 10.02
CA GLU A 536 18.17 -23.26 9.94
C GLU A 536 16.75 -23.03 9.42
N GLU A 537 16.10 -21.94 9.81
CA GLU A 537 14.80 -21.52 9.27
C GLU A 537 14.91 -21.14 7.79
N LYS A 538 15.96 -20.40 7.39
CA LYS A 538 16.24 -20.09 5.99
C LYS A 538 16.50 -21.35 5.17
N GLN A 539 17.29 -22.28 5.68
CA GLN A 539 17.54 -23.57 5.04
C GLN A 539 16.26 -24.41 4.92
N LEU A 540 15.42 -24.43 5.94
CA LEU A 540 14.11 -25.08 5.88
C LEU A 540 13.21 -24.41 4.84
N ARG A 541 13.18 -23.08 4.80
CA ARG A 541 12.42 -22.30 3.82
C ARG A 541 12.94 -22.49 2.39
N GLU A 542 14.25 -22.64 2.20
CA GLU A 542 14.87 -22.96 0.91
C GLU A 542 14.56 -24.38 0.47
N LEU A 543 14.64 -25.36 1.37
CA LEU A 543 14.26 -26.74 1.11
C LEU A 543 12.77 -26.84 0.74
N ILE A 544 11.89 -26.15 1.47
CA ILE A 544 10.45 -26.05 1.17
C ILE A 544 10.23 -25.35 -0.17
N ARG A 545 10.97 -24.27 -0.46
CA ARG A 545 10.89 -23.59 -1.76
C ARG A 545 11.39 -24.48 -2.89
N GLN A 546 12.42 -25.29 -2.69
CA GLN A 546 12.87 -26.26 -3.71
C GLN A 546 11.81 -27.32 -3.97
N ILE A 547 11.15 -27.83 -2.93
CA ILE A 547 10.01 -28.76 -3.06
C ILE A 547 8.84 -28.11 -3.82
N ILE A 548 8.56 -26.82 -3.59
CA ILE A 548 7.52 -26.06 -4.30
C ILE A 548 7.94 -25.75 -5.75
N LYS A 549 9.22 -25.42 -5.97
CA LYS A 549 9.75 -24.95 -7.26
C LYS A 549 9.96 -26.09 -8.27
N GLU A 550 10.07 -27.34 -7.82
CA GLU A 550 10.12 -28.51 -8.72
C GLU A 550 8.80 -28.78 -9.48
N GLN A 551 7.71 -28.06 -9.20
CA GLN A 551 6.47 -28.17 -9.98
C GLN A 551 5.91 -26.83 -10.48
N ASP A 552 6.74 -25.78 -10.58
CA ASP A 552 6.33 -24.45 -11.05
C ASP A 552 6.27 -24.36 -12.59
N THR A 553 5.69 -25.38 -13.23
CA THR A 553 5.02 -25.21 -14.52
C THR A 553 3.53 -25.37 -14.25
N PRO A 554 2.64 -24.52 -14.81
CA PRO A 554 1.21 -24.66 -14.62
C PRO A 554 0.77 -25.97 -15.28
N THR A 555 0.72 -27.05 -14.49
CA THR A 555 0.18 -28.31 -14.98
C THR A 555 -1.33 -28.27 -14.84
N LYS A 556 -2.02 -28.67 -15.92
CA LYS A 556 -3.48 -28.68 -16.07
C LYS A 556 -4.23 -29.64 -15.10
N SER A 557 -3.60 -30.07 -14.01
CA SER A 557 -4.14 -31.07 -13.07
C SER A 557 -4.74 -30.39 -11.83
N THR A 558 -6.07 -30.45 -11.72
CA THR A 558 -6.87 -29.98 -10.58
C THR A 558 -6.48 -30.64 -9.24
N GLY A 559 -5.81 -31.80 -9.27
CA GLY A 559 -5.29 -32.47 -8.08
C GLY A 559 -4.06 -31.77 -7.47
N LEU A 560 -3.16 -31.24 -8.30
CA LEU A 560 -1.95 -30.54 -7.85
C LEU A 560 -2.32 -29.21 -7.18
N ASN A 561 -3.28 -28.47 -7.74
CA ASN A 561 -3.77 -27.22 -7.18
C ASN A 561 -4.45 -27.41 -5.81
N LYS A 562 -5.19 -28.52 -5.63
CA LYS A 562 -5.73 -28.91 -4.32
C LYS A 562 -4.62 -29.28 -3.32
N LEU A 563 -3.55 -29.94 -3.79
CA LEU A 563 -2.39 -30.26 -2.95
C LEU A 563 -1.65 -28.99 -2.49
N ILE A 564 -1.47 -28.00 -3.39
CA ILE A 564 -0.86 -26.70 -3.08
C ILE A 564 -1.70 -25.92 -2.08
N GLN A 565 -3.03 -25.90 -2.22
CA GLN A 565 -3.92 -25.27 -1.22
C GLN A 565 -3.88 -25.99 0.13
N ALA A 566 -3.89 -27.33 0.14
CA ALA A 566 -3.77 -28.10 1.38
C ALA A 566 -2.44 -27.83 2.09
N LEU A 567 -1.34 -27.75 1.35
CA LEU A 567 -0.02 -27.40 1.89
C LEU A 567 0.00 -25.99 2.47
N LYS A 568 -0.61 -25.00 1.80
CA LYS A 568 -0.74 -23.62 2.31
C LYS A 568 -1.52 -23.54 3.62
N ILE A 569 -2.51 -24.41 3.82
CA ILE A 569 -3.32 -24.47 5.06
C ILE A 569 -2.53 -25.14 6.20
N ILE A 570 -1.74 -26.17 5.90
CA ILE A 570 -0.98 -26.94 6.89
C ILE A 570 0.31 -26.19 7.31
N LEU A 571 0.89 -25.39 6.41
CA LEU A 571 2.15 -24.65 6.59
C LEU A 571 2.23 -23.84 7.91
N PRO A 572 1.22 -23.02 8.27
CA PRO A 572 1.23 -22.27 9.53
C PRO A 572 1.25 -23.17 10.77
N THR A 573 0.56 -24.31 10.72
CA THR A 573 0.50 -25.28 11.83
C THR A 573 1.86 -25.93 12.08
N VAL A 574 2.59 -26.23 11.00
CA VAL A 574 3.93 -26.83 11.05
C VAL A 574 4.95 -25.83 11.55
N GLU A 575 4.87 -24.60 11.06
CA GLU A 575 5.72 -23.49 11.48
C GLU A 575 5.55 -23.23 12.98
N ASN A 576 4.31 -23.24 13.48
CA ASN A 576 4.02 -23.10 14.91
C ASN A 576 4.49 -24.32 15.73
N GLY A 577 4.35 -25.53 15.20
CA GLY A 577 4.88 -26.75 15.82
C GLY A 577 6.42 -26.72 15.94
N TYR A 578 7.11 -26.27 14.90
CA TYR A 578 8.57 -26.11 14.90
C TYR A 578 9.03 -25.01 15.87
N LYS A 579 8.34 -23.88 15.90
CA LYS A 579 8.64 -22.74 16.80
C LYS A 579 8.35 -23.02 18.28
N SER A 580 7.52 -24.02 18.59
CA SER A 580 7.18 -24.39 19.98
C SER A 580 8.14 -25.39 20.61
N LEU A 581 9.05 -26.01 19.84
CA LEU A 581 10.10 -26.87 20.36
C LEU A 581 11.20 -26.05 21.04
N THR A 582 11.66 -26.52 22.21
CA THR A 582 12.67 -25.81 23.02
C THR A 582 14.04 -25.70 22.32
N THR A 583 14.98 -24.94 22.88
CA THR A 583 16.27 -24.58 22.25
C THR A 583 17.20 -25.76 21.94
N ASP A 584 16.87 -27.00 22.34
CA ASP A 584 17.66 -28.19 22.02
C ASP A 584 17.64 -28.54 20.52
N LYS A 585 18.84 -28.73 19.96
CA LYS A 585 19.07 -28.99 18.53
C LYS A 585 18.61 -30.40 18.15
N GLU A 586 18.77 -31.39 19.02
CA GLU A 586 18.36 -32.77 18.73
C GLU A 586 16.84 -32.91 18.56
N GLN A 587 16.05 -32.15 19.31
CA GLN A 587 14.59 -32.14 19.19
C GLN A 587 14.14 -31.52 17.85
N ARG A 588 14.78 -30.43 17.41
CA ARG A 588 14.46 -29.79 16.12
C ARG A 588 14.88 -30.64 14.94
N ASP A 589 16.04 -31.29 15.01
CA ASP A 589 16.51 -32.20 13.97
C ASP A 589 15.64 -33.46 13.92
N SER A 590 15.23 -34.01 15.08
CA SER A 590 14.26 -35.11 15.16
C SER A 590 12.91 -34.72 14.56
N PHE A 591 12.38 -33.52 14.87
CA PHE A 591 11.13 -33.02 14.29
C PHE A 591 11.23 -32.87 12.77
N LYS A 592 12.31 -32.27 12.26
CA LYS A 592 12.55 -32.17 10.81
C LYS A 592 12.55 -33.55 10.16
N GLN A 593 13.27 -34.52 10.72
CA GLN A 593 13.34 -35.88 10.18
C GLN A 593 12.00 -36.62 10.23
N HIS A 594 11.26 -36.53 11.34
CA HIS A 594 9.94 -37.15 11.46
C HIS A 594 8.91 -36.50 10.53
N TYR A 595 8.97 -35.18 10.37
CA TYR A 595 8.03 -34.44 9.52
C TYR A 595 8.32 -34.70 8.04
N LEU A 596 9.59 -34.68 7.63
CA LEU A 596 10.00 -35.05 6.26
C LEU A 596 9.62 -36.49 5.95
N LYS A 597 9.83 -37.42 6.91
CA LYS A 597 9.42 -38.81 6.78
C LYS A 597 7.90 -38.96 6.68
N ALA A 598 7.12 -38.28 7.50
CA ALA A 598 5.66 -38.33 7.43
C ALA A 598 5.11 -37.78 6.09
N ILE A 599 5.71 -36.71 5.56
CA ILE A 599 5.39 -36.18 4.23
C ILE A 599 5.76 -37.18 3.14
N ILE A 600 6.97 -37.75 3.19
CA ILE A 600 7.44 -38.74 2.21
C ILE A 600 6.56 -40.00 2.28
N ASP A 601 6.20 -40.48 3.46
CA ASP A 601 5.35 -41.66 3.64
C ASP A 601 3.92 -41.38 3.12
N THR A 602 3.38 -40.17 3.33
CA THR A 602 2.05 -39.75 2.86
C THR A 602 1.99 -39.52 1.34
N LEU A 603 3.08 -39.04 0.74
CA LEU A 603 3.17 -38.71 -0.68
C LEU A 603 3.80 -39.82 -1.52
N SER A 604 4.41 -40.83 -0.90
CA SER A 604 4.99 -41.96 -1.61
C SER A 604 3.87 -42.86 -2.16
N PRO A 605 3.88 -43.17 -3.46
CA PRO A 605 2.86 -44.01 -4.09
C PRO A 605 2.76 -45.45 -3.53
N GLN A 606 3.62 -45.84 -2.59
CA GLN A 606 3.72 -47.23 -2.15
C GLN A 606 2.57 -47.69 -1.24
N ASP A 607 1.83 -46.78 -0.60
CA ASP A 607 0.62 -47.14 0.16
C ASP A 607 -0.63 -47.25 -0.74
N ALA A 608 -0.64 -46.57 -1.89
CA ALA A 608 -1.63 -46.82 -2.95
C ALA A 608 -1.38 -48.17 -3.66
N ILE A 609 -0.14 -48.67 -3.66
CA ILE A 609 0.22 -49.97 -4.25
C ILE A 609 0.00 -51.13 -3.26
N ARG A 610 0.23 -50.94 -1.94
CA ARG A 610 -0.05 -51.98 -0.93
C ARG A 610 -1.54 -52.16 -0.63
N SER A 611 -2.34 -51.10 -0.67
CA SER A 611 -3.81 -51.19 -0.53
C SER A 611 -4.51 -51.77 -1.76
N ALA A 612 -3.85 -51.76 -2.93
CA ALA A 612 -4.32 -52.41 -4.16
C ALA A 612 -3.82 -53.85 -4.36
N SER A 613 -2.92 -54.36 -3.50
CA SER A 613 -2.34 -55.71 -3.61
C SER A 613 -2.49 -56.59 -2.36
N GLY A 614 -3.25 -56.14 -1.36
CA GLY A 614 -3.57 -56.91 -0.17
C GLY A 614 -5.05 -56.76 0.21
N GLY A 615 -5.90 -57.56 -0.44
CA GLY A 615 -7.34 -57.64 -0.22
C GLY A 615 -8.03 -58.38 -1.35
#